data_AF-A0A0J9FUF6-F1
#
_entry.id   AF-A0A0J9FUF6-F1
#
_cell.length_a   1.000
_cell.length_b   1.000
_cell.length_c   1.000
_cell.angle_alpha   90.00
_cell.angle_beta   90.00
_cell.angle_gamma   90.00
#
_symmetry.space_group_name_H-M   'P 1'
#
loop_
_entity.id
_entity.type
_entity.pdbx_description
1 polymer ?
#
loop_
_entity_poly.entity_id
_entity_poly.type
_entity_poly.pdbx_seq_one_letter_code
_entity_poly.pdbx_strand_id
1 'polypeptide(L)'
;MAKADRLERLDIRRAELEEEYRAALIAALRVTAGGRWGLFDHQQDRSARAKTAPVLAQLDELAQEIDAMRDTLGLEPFDLHPAFLAARGKPAADAVGEPKQAKAWLERLGADAG
;
A
#
# COMPACT_ATOMS: atom_id res chain seq x y z
N MET A 1 16.94 -17.15 -27.24
CA MET A 1 15.62 -17.46 -26.65
C MET A 1 15.57 -17.32 -25.13
N ALA A 2 16.63 -17.58 -24.35
CA ALA A 2 16.60 -17.53 -22.88
C ALA A 2 16.35 -16.15 -22.23
N LYS A 3 16.67 -15.04 -22.89
CA LYS A 3 16.48 -13.68 -22.33
C LYS A 3 15.02 -13.22 -22.37
N ALA A 4 14.31 -13.50 -23.47
CA ALA A 4 12.90 -13.13 -23.62
C ALA A 4 12.03 -13.87 -22.59
N ASP A 5 12.21 -15.19 -22.47
CA ASP A 5 11.55 -16.03 -21.46
C ASP A 5 11.84 -15.58 -20.00
N ARG A 6 13.03 -15.03 -19.74
CA ARG A 6 13.35 -14.46 -18.42
C ARG A 6 12.59 -13.17 -18.14
N LEU A 7 12.49 -12.28 -19.13
CA LEU A 7 11.77 -11.01 -18.99
C LEU A 7 10.26 -11.24 -18.88
N GLU A 8 9.71 -12.20 -19.62
CA GLU A 8 8.29 -12.56 -19.53
C GLU A 8 7.93 -13.08 -18.13
N ARG A 9 8.72 -13.99 -17.56
CA ARG A 9 8.50 -14.45 -16.17
C ARG A 9 8.64 -13.33 -15.15
N LEU A 10 9.58 -12.40 -15.38
CA LEU A 10 9.76 -11.25 -14.51
C LEU A 10 8.53 -10.33 -14.55
N ASP A 11 7.97 -10.08 -15.73
CA ASP A 11 6.76 -9.26 -15.88
C ASP A 11 5.54 -9.93 -15.23
N ILE A 12 5.36 -11.23 -15.41
CA ILE A 12 4.30 -12.00 -14.72
C ILE A 12 4.46 -11.86 -13.20
N ARG A 13 5.67 -12.09 -12.67
CA ARG A 13 5.92 -12.01 -11.24
C ARG A 13 5.70 -10.59 -10.69
N ARG A 14 6.12 -9.56 -11.42
CA ARG A 14 5.83 -8.17 -11.09
C ARG A 14 4.31 -7.92 -11.02
N ALA A 15 3.54 -8.41 -11.98
CA ALA A 15 2.08 -8.27 -11.98
C ALA A 15 1.44 -8.90 -10.74
N GLU A 16 1.87 -10.11 -10.39
CA GLU A 16 1.38 -10.82 -9.19
C GLU A 16 1.67 -10.03 -7.92
N LEU A 17 2.88 -9.46 -7.79
CA LEU A 17 3.28 -8.70 -6.61
C LEU A 17 2.57 -7.35 -6.52
N GLU A 18 2.28 -6.68 -7.64
CA GLU A 18 1.44 -5.48 -7.64
C GLU A 18 0.00 -5.77 -7.15
N GLU A 19 -0.58 -6.91 -7.55
CA GLU A 19 -1.87 -7.34 -7.03
C GLU A 19 -1.81 -7.75 -5.55
N GLU A 20 -0.72 -8.42 -5.12
CA GLU A 20 -0.50 -8.76 -3.71
C GLU A 20 -0.39 -7.49 -2.84
N TYR A 21 0.39 -6.50 -3.28
CA TYR A 21 0.48 -5.20 -2.62
C TYR A 21 -0.90 -4.54 -2.52
N ARG A 22 -1.65 -4.50 -3.62
CA ARG A 22 -2.99 -3.88 -3.65
C ARG A 22 -3.94 -4.60 -2.70
N ALA A 23 -3.92 -5.93 -2.65
CA ALA A 23 -4.74 -6.72 -1.74
C ALA A 23 -4.37 -6.46 -0.27
N ALA A 24 -3.08 -6.42 0.05
CA ALA A 24 -2.58 -6.13 1.40
C ALA A 24 -3.00 -4.72 1.86
N LEU A 25 -2.87 -3.71 0.99
CA LEU A 25 -3.29 -2.34 1.28
C LEU A 25 -4.81 -2.27 1.49
N ILE A 26 -5.62 -2.89 0.63
CA ILE A 26 -7.09 -2.93 0.77
C ILE A 26 -7.49 -3.59 2.10
N ALA A 27 -6.84 -4.70 2.47
CA ALA A 27 -7.12 -5.37 3.75
C ALA A 27 -6.83 -4.46 4.95
N ALA A 28 -5.68 -3.76 4.93
CA ALA A 28 -5.32 -2.79 5.96
C ALA A 28 -6.33 -1.63 6.04
N LEU A 29 -6.72 -1.09 4.88
CA LEU A 29 -7.68 0.00 4.78
C LEU A 29 -9.07 -0.40 5.32
N ARG A 30 -9.56 -1.61 5.03
CA ARG A 30 -10.84 -2.10 5.57
C ARG A 30 -10.81 -2.17 7.10
N VAL A 31 -9.73 -2.68 7.66
CA VAL A 31 -9.55 -2.73 9.12
C VAL A 31 -9.54 -1.31 9.71
N THR A 32 -8.93 -0.34 9.04
CA THR A 32 -8.95 1.07 9.48
C THR A 32 -10.32 1.73 9.29
N ALA A 33 -11.02 1.46 8.19
CA ALA A 33 -12.39 1.91 7.96
C ALA A 33 -13.37 1.38 9.01
N GLY A 34 -13.11 0.17 9.54
CA GLY A 34 -13.82 -0.44 10.66
C GLY A 34 -13.46 0.13 12.05
N GLY A 35 -12.53 1.07 12.13
CA GLY A 35 -12.22 1.80 13.37
C GLY A 35 -10.88 1.48 14.02
N ARG A 36 -9.98 0.69 13.40
CA ARG A 36 -8.62 0.50 13.90
C ARG A 36 -7.69 1.61 13.41
N TRP A 37 -7.10 2.35 14.34
CA TRP A 37 -6.18 3.45 14.03
C TRP A 37 -4.74 2.96 13.87
N GLY A 38 -3.89 3.83 13.31
CA GLY A 38 -2.44 3.66 13.19
C GLY A 38 -1.94 3.42 11.78
N LEU A 39 -2.83 3.30 10.78
CA LEU A 39 -2.43 3.12 9.38
C LEU A 39 -1.95 4.43 8.79
N PHE A 40 -2.73 5.50 9.01
CA PHE A 40 -2.37 6.85 8.57
C PHE A 40 -1.57 7.64 9.61
N ASP A 41 -1.44 7.11 10.83
CA ASP A 41 -0.59 7.64 11.89
C ASP A 41 -1.00 9.05 12.38
N HIS A 42 -2.31 9.32 12.43
CA HIS A 42 -2.82 10.65 12.78
C HIS A 42 -2.54 11.06 14.23
N GLN A 43 -2.66 10.12 15.16
CA GLN A 43 -2.54 10.38 16.61
C GLN A 43 -1.18 10.01 17.18
N GLN A 44 -0.30 9.41 16.38
CA GLN A 44 1.03 8.94 16.81
C GLN A 44 0.97 7.99 18.02
N ASP A 45 -0.17 7.31 18.22
CA ASP A 45 -0.37 6.38 19.32
C ASP A 45 0.59 5.19 19.18
N ARG A 46 1.38 4.94 20.24
CA ARG A 46 2.44 3.93 20.21
C ARG A 46 1.88 2.51 20.04
N SER A 47 0.71 2.23 20.61
CA SER A 47 0.08 0.90 20.53
C SER A 47 -0.47 0.65 19.13
N ALA A 48 -1.17 1.63 18.56
CA ALA A 48 -1.66 1.62 17.19
C ALA A 48 -0.51 1.48 16.18
N ARG A 49 0.59 2.23 16.35
CA ARG A 49 1.80 2.10 15.55
C ARG A 49 2.40 0.69 15.61
N ALA A 50 2.59 0.15 16.81
CA ALA A 50 3.16 -1.20 16.98
C ALA A 50 2.28 -2.28 16.33
N LYS A 51 0.97 -2.12 16.42
CA LYS A 51 -0.02 -3.01 15.79
C LYS A 51 -0.04 -2.93 14.27
N THR A 52 0.34 -1.80 13.68
CA THR A 52 0.33 -1.57 12.23
C THR A 52 1.71 -1.73 11.59
N ALA A 53 2.79 -1.68 12.38
CA ALA A 53 4.17 -1.83 11.91
C ALA A 53 4.40 -3.08 11.03
N PRO A 54 3.87 -4.28 11.35
CA PRO A 54 4.05 -5.44 10.48
C PRO A 54 3.41 -5.28 9.10
N VAL A 55 2.25 -4.61 9.02
CA VAL A 55 1.56 -4.32 7.76
C VAL A 55 2.37 -3.33 6.93
N LEU A 56 2.92 -2.31 7.56
CA LEU A 56 3.76 -1.32 6.88
C LEU A 56 5.06 -1.94 6.37
N ALA A 57 5.68 -2.82 7.15
CA ALA A 57 6.87 -3.57 6.73
C ALA A 57 6.57 -4.45 5.51
N GLN A 58 5.45 -5.19 5.53
CA GLN A 58 5.04 -6.00 4.37
C GLN A 58 4.82 -5.14 3.12
N LEU A 59 4.16 -3.98 3.24
CA LEU A 59 3.94 -3.08 2.11
C LEU A 59 5.26 -2.50 1.57
N ASP A 60 6.18 -2.13 2.45
CA ASP A 60 7.51 -1.61 2.06
C ASP A 60 8.34 -2.69 1.34
N GLU A 61 8.36 -3.93 1.85
CA GLU A 61 9.04 -5.07 1.21
C GLU A 61 8.48 -5.35 -0.19
N LEU A 62 7.14 -5.42 -0.33
CA LEU A 62 6.49 -5.62 -1.62
C LEU A 62 6.80 -4.47 -2.60
N ALA A 63 6.73 -3.22 -2.14
CA ALA A 63 7.00 -2.06 -2.99
C ALA A 63 8.45 -2.04 -3.50
N GLN A 64 9.42 -2.33 -2.63
CA GLN A 64 10.83 -2.42 -3.02
C GLN A 64 11.09 -3.53 -4.05
N GLU A 65 10.47 -4.70 -3.87
CA GLU A 65 10.60 -5.79 -4.84
C GLU A 65 9.96 -5.43 -6.19
N ILE A 66 8.77 -4.81 -6.17
CA ILE A 66 8.08 -4.31 -7.36
C ILE A 66 8.95 -3.28 -8.09
N ASP A 67 9.48 -2.28 -7.40
CA ASP A 67 10.30 -1.23 -8.01
C ASP A 67 11.57 -1.81 -8.65
N ALA A 68 12.24 -2.76 -8.00
CA ALA A 68 13.40 -3.44 -8.57
C ALA A 68 13.07 -4.21 -9.87
N MET A 69 11.91 -4.87 -9.92
CA MET A 69 11.46 -5.55 -11.14
C MET A 69 11.06 -4.56 -12.23
N ARG A 70 10.36 -3.47 -11.88
CA ARG A 70 9.95 -2.41 -12.81
C ARG A 70 11.15 -1.72 -13.44
N ASP A 71 12.17 -1.38 -12.64
CA ASP A 71 13.44 -0.83 -13.12
C ASP A 71 14.13 -1.79 -14.11
N THR A 72 14.20 -3.08 -13.77
CA THR A 72 14.77 -4.12 -14.65
C THR A 72 14.01 -4.25 -15.98
N LEU A 73 12.69 -4.04 -15.96
CA LEU A 73 11.81 -4.07 -17.14
C LEU A 73 11.78 -2.73 -17.90
N GLY A 74 12.39 -1.67 -17.38
CA GLY A 74 12.34 -0.32 -17.96
C GLY A 74 10.96 0.35 -17.83
N LEU A 75 10.21 0.03 -16.78
CA LEU A 75 8.93 0.63 -16.44
C LEU A 75 9.12 1.78 -15.44
N GLU A 76 8.17 2.71 -15.44
CA GLU A 76 8.10 3.76 -14.40
C GLU A 76 8.00 3.16 -13.00
N PRO A 77 8.37 3.87 -11.92
CA PRO A 77 8.23 3.38 -10.54
C PRO A 77 6.78 3.01 -10.14
N PHE A 78 6.64 2.26 -9.04
CA PHE A 78 5.36 1.85 -8.51
C PHE A 78 4.71 2.95 -7.65
N ASP A 79 3.96 3.83 -8.30
CA ASP A 79 3.39 5.06 -7.70
C ASP A 79 2.41 4.84 -6.54
N LEU A 80 1.82 3.65 -6.41
CA LEU A 80 0.81 3.40 -5.36
C LEU A 80 1.42 3.47 -3.96
N HIS A 81 2.65 2.98 -3.78
CA HIS A 81 3.34 3.02 -2.49
C HIS A 81 3.68 4.43 -2.01
N PRO A 82 4.39 5.28 -2.77
CA PRO A 82 4.65 6.65 -2.36
C PRO A 82 3.37 7.47 -2.19
N ALA A 83 2.33 7.24 -3.01
CA ALA A 83 1.04 7.88 -2.82
C ALA A 83 0.40 7.51 -1.48
N PHE A 84 0.51 6.24 -1.06
CA PHE A 84 0.02 5.78 0.24
C PHE A 84 0.83 6.40 1.39
N LEU A 85 2.16 6.38 1.30
CA LEU A 85 3.03 6.97 2.33
C LEU A 85 2.78 8.48 2.48
N ALA A 86 2.56 9.20 1.38
CA ALA A 86 2.24 10.63 1.39
C ALA A 86 0.90 10.95 2.06
N ALA A 87 -0.03 9.99 2.13
CA ALA A 87 -1.28 10.14 2.86
C ALA A 87 -1.14 9.86 4.36
N ARG A 88 0.02 9.36 4.82
CA ARG A 88 0.30 9.16 6.25
C ARG A 88 0.88 10.43 6.87
N GLY A 89 0.67 10.60 8.17
CA GLY A 89 1.26 11.66 8.98
C GLY A 89 0.24 12.54 9.67
N LYS A 90 0.67 13.74 10.08
CA LYS A 90 -0.18 14.66 10.84
C LYS A 90 -1.32 15.15 9.93
N PRO A 91 -2.58 14.89 10.31
CA PRO A 91 -3.72 15.39 9.54
C PRO A 91 -3.80 16.91 9.59
N ALA A 92 -4.51 17.50 8.63
CA ALA A 92 -5.01 18.87 8.75
C ALA A 92 -5.90 18.99 10.00
N ALA A 93 -6.00 20.20 10.58
CA ALA A 93 -6.75 20.41 11.83
C ALA A 93 -8.25 20.08 11.71
N ASP A 94 -8.78 20.07 10.49
CA ASP A 94 -10.15 19.73 10.11
C ASP A 94 -10.28 18.32 9.51
N ALA A 95 -9.21 17.53 9.50
CA ALA A 95 -9.24 16.23 8.84
C ALA A 95 -10.23 15.31 9.53
N VAL A 96 -11.01 14.65 8.68
CA VAL A 96 -11.84 13.54 9.07
C VAL A 96 -10.92 12.37 9.46
N GLY A 97 -11.13 11.77 10.65
CA GLY A 97 -10.21 10.77 11.21
C GLY A 97 -9.92 9.58 10.29
N GLU A 98 -8.92 8.77 10.67
CA GLU A 98 -8.38 7.67 9.84
C GLU A 98 -9.46 6.77 9.19
N PRO A 99 -10.58 6.41 9.85
CA PRO A 99 -11.61 5.58 9.22
C PRO A 99 -12.24 6.21 7.96
N LYS A 100 -12.46 7.52 7.94
CA LYS A 100 -13.04 8.19 6.76
C LYS A 100 -12.00 8.36 5.66
N GLN A 101 -10.74 8.62 6.01
CA GLN A 101 -9.65 8.61 5.05
C GLN A 101 -9.46 7.22 4.42
N ALA A 102 -9.58 6.14 5.21
CA ALA A 102 -9.52 4.77 4.71
C ALA A 102 -10.63 4.47 3.71
N LYS A 103 -11.87 4.91 3.98
CA LYS A 103 -12.99 4.77 3.04
C LYS A 103 -12.74 5.49 1.72
N ALA A 104 -12.26 6.74 1.77
CA ALA A 104 -11.90 7.48 0.55
C ALA A 104 -10.78 6.79 -0.26
N TRP A 105 -9.82 6.15 0.42
CA TRP A 105 -8.80 5.34 -0.23
C TRP A 105 -9.35 4.05 -0.86
N LEU A 106 -10.27 3.36 -0.18
CA LEU A 106 -10.96 2.18 -0.72
C LEU A 106 -11.77 2.54 -1.97
N GLU A 107 -12.51 3.65 -1.93
CA GLU A 107 -13.24 4.19 -3.09
C GLU A 107 -12.29 4.50 -4.26
N ARG A 108 -11.15 5.17 -3.99
CA ARG A 108 -10.11 5.43 -5.01
C ARG A 108 -9.56 4.15 -5.63
N LEU A 109 -9.44 3.07 -4.84
CA LEU A 109 -8.94 1.77 -5.30
C LEU A 109 -10.05 0.90 -5.93
N GLY A 110 -11.30 1.37 -6.00
CA GLY A 110 -12.43 0.59 -6.50
C GLY A 110 -12.79 -0.59 -5.61
N ALA A 111 -12.58 -0.48 -4.30
CA ALA A 111 -12.87 -1.51 -3.32
C ALA A 111 -13.94 -1.04 -2.32
N ASP A 112 -14.84 -1.94 -1.93
CA ASP A 112 -15.84 -1.63 -0.91
C ASP A 112 -15.26 -1.70 0.51
N ALA A 113 -15.80 -0.84 1.38
CA ALA A 113 -15.42 -0.74 2.80
C ALA A 113 -15.75 -1.99 3.62
N GLY A 114 -16.70 -2.81 3.16
CA GLY A 114 -17.17 -4.01 3.86
C GLY A 114 -18.11 -3.68 5.02
#